data_AF-A0A3C1Q977-F1
#
_entry.id   AF-A0A3C1Q977-F1
#
_cell.length_a   1.000
_cell.length_b   1.000
_cell.length_c   1.000
_cell.angle_alpha   90.00
_cell.angle_beta   90.00
_cell.angle_gamma   90.00
#
_symmetry.space_group_name_H-M   'P 1'
#
loop_
_entity.id
_entity.type
_entity.pdbx_description
1 polymer ?
#
loop_
_entity_poly.entity_id
_entity_poly.type
_entity_poly.pdbx_seq_one_letter_code
_entity_poly.pdbx_strand_id
1 'polypeptide(L)'
;MGFPSLPNCNWDMLLDDLYELLKEIKSGYDIDEDRVYLTGLSMGGHGTWVFAVQHPDEFAAIVPICGWLIDVNDARRLADMPVWVFLCSARSCLISVLPNESRTGQDNNKVGRLPGCLQ
;
A
#
# COMPACT_ATOMS: atom_id res chain seq x y z
N MET A 1 19.85 -0.44 13.71
CA MET A 1 19.28 0.77 14.34
C MET A 1 17.79 0.77 14.03
N GLY A 2 16.96 0.43 15.00
CA GLY A 2 15.50 0.43 14.83
C GLY A 2 15.00 1.87 14.83
N PHE A 3 14.14 2.22 13.87
CA PHE A 3 13.36 3.45 13.96
C PHE A 3 12.47 3.33 15.20
N PRO A 4 12.64 4.19 16.23
CA PRO A 4 11.69 4.23 17.33
C PRO A 4 10.34 4.64 16.76
N SER A 5 9.27 3.95 17.13
CA SER A 5 7.90 4.33 16.80
C SER A 5 7.70 5.79 17.19
N LEU A 6 7.63 6.68 16.20
CA LEU A 6 7.38 8.09 16.42
C LEU A 6 5.97 8.21 17.02
N PRO A 7 5.81 8.74 18.24
CA PRO A 7 4.53 8.76 18.96
C PRO A 7 3.44 9.60 18.28
N ASN A 8 3.77 10.28 17.18
CA ASN A 8 2.89 11.19 16.44
C ASN A 8 2.55 10.67 15.01
N CYS A 9 2.98 9.45 14.65
CA CYS A 9 2.76 8.85 13.32
C CYS A 9 1.89 7.60 13.41
N ASN A 10 0.85 7.63 14.27
CA ASN A 10 0.06 6.44 14.55
C ASN A 10 -1.21 6.42 13.71
N TRP A 11 -1.15 5.73 12.56
CA TRP A 11 -2.35 5.48 11.76
C TRP A 11 -3.39 4.70 12.55
N ASP A 12 -3.00 3.83 13.47
CA ASP A 12 -3.93 3.02 14.27
C ASP A 12 -4.99 3.85 15.00
N MET A 13 -4.69 5.10 15.35
CA MET A 13 -5.64 6.02 15.99
C MET A 13 -6.61 6.70 15.03
N LEU A 14 -6.28 6.75 13.74
CA LEU A 14 -7.00 7.48 12.70
C LEU A 14 -7.74 6.56 11.72
N LEU A 15 -7.53 5.24 11.79
CA LEU A 15 -8.10 4.29 10.84
C LEU A 15 -9.62 4.21 10.93
N ASP A 16 -10.17 4.21 12.14
CA ASP A 16 -11.62 4.20 12.33
C ASP A 16 -12.27 5.45 11.70
N ASP A 17 -11.73 6.63 11.98
CA ASP A 17 -12.21 7.89 11.40
C ASP A 17 -12.07 7.91 9.88
N LEU A 18 -10.95 7.40 9.34
CA LEU A 18 -10.72 7.29 7.91
C LEU A 18 -11.69 6.31 7.23
N TYR A 19 -12.02 5.21 7.90
CA TYR A 19 -12.96 4.22 7.40
C TYR A 19 -14.40 4.75 7.41
N GLU A 20 -14.81 5.46 8.45
CA GLU A 20 -16.12 6.12 8.48
C GLU A 20 -16.21 7.21 7.39
N LEU A 21 -15.15 7.98 7.18
CA LEU A 21 -15.08 8.92 6.05
C LEU A 21 -15.22 8.21 4.70
N LEU A 22 -14.56 7.06 4.50
CA LEU A 22 -14.67 6.27 3.28
C LEU A 22 -16.12 5.82 3.05
N LYS A 23 -16.81 5.33 4.08
CA LYS A 23 -18.23 4.94 4.00
C LYS A 23 -19.13 6.12 3.67
N GLU A 24 -18.91 7.27 4.33
CA GLU A 24 -19.68 8.48 4.07
C GLU A 24 -19.56 8.86 2.59
N ILE A 25 -18.34 8.89 2.05
CA ILE A 25 -18.07 9.17 0.63
C ILE A 25 -18.72 8.13 -0.28
N LYS A 26 -18.59 6.83 -0.01
CA LYS A 26 -19.25 5.77 -0.79
C LYS A 26 -20.77 5.89 -0.79
N SER A 27 -21.37 6.34 0.31
CA SER A 27 -22.82 6.52 0.41
C SER A 27 -23.33 7.82 -0.23
N GLY A 28 -22.49 8.86 -0.25
CA GLY A 28 -22.84 10.19 -0.70
C GLY A 28 -22.65 10.42 -2.19
N TYR A 29 -21.89 9.57 -2.87
CA TYR A 29 -21.55 9.70 -4.29
C TYR A 29 -21.77 8.39 -5.04
N ASP A 30 -22.05 8.49 -6.34
CA ASP A 30 -22.16 7.33 -7.24
C ASP A 30 -20.75 6.80 -7.57
N ILE A 31 -20.24 5.93 -6.69
CA ILE A 31 -18.90 5.35 -6.77
C ILE A 31 -19.01 3.89 -7.21
N ASP A 32 -18.17 3.51 -8.16
CA ASP A 32 -17.96 2.10 -8.49
C ASP A 32 -17.07 1.46 -7.43
N GLU A 33 -17.69 0.68 -6.54
CA GLU A 33 -17.01 0.04 -5.40
C GLU A 33 -15.94 -0.97 -5.84
N ASP A 34 -16.06 -1.55 -7.04
CA ASP A 34 -15.06 -2.48 -7.59
C ASP A 34 -13.82 -1.75 -8.15
N ARG A 35 -13.81 -0.41 -8.14
CA ARG A 35 -12.74 0.43 -8.70
C ARG A 35 -12.25 1.50 -7.72
N VAL A 36 -12.19 1.18 -6.43
CA VAL A 36 -11.60 2.04 -5.40
C VAL A 36 -10.11 1.72 -5.24
N TYR A 37 -9.25 2.75 -5.22
CA TYR A 37 -7.79 2.59 -5.15
C TYR A 37 -7.22 3.40 -3.99
N LEU A 38 -6.22 2.87 -3.29
CA LEU A 38 -5.56 3.53 -2.16
C LEU A 38 -4.10 3.87 -2.44
N THR A 39 -3.66 5.08 -2.11
CA THR A 39 -2.26 5.51 -2.24
C THR A 39 -1.89 6.52 -1.16
N GLY A 40 -0.59 6.71 -0.93
CA GLY A 40 -0.05 7.65 0.04
C GLY A 40 1.47 7.71 -0.03
N LEU A 41 2.03 8.87 0.34
CA LEU A 41 3.48 9.13 0.32
C LEU A 41 4.05 9.17 1.73
N SER A 42 5.22 8.55 1.95
CA SER A 42 5.98 8.60 3.20
C SER A 42 5.15 8.03 4.36
N MET A 43 4.81 8.86 5.37
CA MET A 43 3.86 8.48 6.41
C MET A 43 2.52 8.03 5.82
N GLY A 44 2.03 8.69 4.76
CA GLY A 44 0.85 8.24 4.02
C GLY A 44 1.04 6.89 3.32
N GLY A 45 2.25 6.58 2.87
CA GLY A 45 2.57 5.26 2.29
C GLY A 45 2.51 4.16 3.34
N HIS A 46 2.90 4.44 4.58
CA HIS A 46 2.66 3.54 5.72
C HIS A 46 1.16 3.41 6.00
N GLY A 47 0.40 4.51 5.98
CA GLY A 47 -1.06 4.48 6.15
C GLY A 47 -1.77 3.65 5.08
N THR A 48 -1.33 3.74 3.82
CA THR A 48 -1.82 2.89 2.73
C THR A 48 -1.68 1.41 3.06
N TRP A 49 -0.52 0.99 3.58
CA TRP A 49 -0.30 -0.39 3.97
C TRP A 49 -1.22 -0.82 5.11
N VAL A 50 -1.25 -0.04 6.20
CA VAL A 50 -2.00 -0.43 7.41
C VAL A 50 -3.51 -0.45 7.13
N PHE A 51 -4.03 0.55 6.42
CA PHE A 51 -5.46 0.64 6.12
C PHE A 51 -5.91 -0.50 5.21
N ALA A 52 -5.12 -0.81 4.18
CA ALA A 52 -5.41 -1.92 3.29
C ALA A 52 -5.34 -3.29 4.00
N VAL A 53 -4.41 -3.47 4.95
CA VAL A 53 -4.32 -4.70 5.75
C VAL A 53 -5.55 -4.90 6.64
N GLN A 54 -6.10 -3.83 7.21
CA GLN A 54 -7.29 -3.90 8.05
C GLN A 54 -8.58 -4.08 7.22
N HIS A 55 -8.60 -3.55 6.00
CA HIS A 55 -9.75 -3.59 5.10
C HIS A 55 -9.35 -4.07 3.69
N PRO A 56 -8.95 -5.35 3.53
CA PRO A 56 -8.41 -5.86 2.27
C PRO A 56 -9.44 -5.90 1.13
N ASP A 57 -10.72 -5.97 1.46
CA ASP A 57 -11.82 -6.06 0.48
C ASP A 57 -12.33 -4.69 0.00
N GLU A 58 -11.82 -3.58 0.57
CA GLU A 58 -12.30 -2.23 0.24
C GLU A 58 -11.65 -1.65 -1.03
N PHE A 59 -10.54 -2.24 -1.50
CA PHE A 59 -9.70 -1.68 -2.55
C PHE A 59 -9.44 -2.67 -3.68
N ALA A 60 -9.56 -2.19 -4.91
CA ALA A 60 -9.22 -2.92 -6.11
C ALA A 60 -7.70 -3.05 -6.31
N ALA A 61 -6.92 -2.06 -5.85
CA ALA A 61 -5.46 -2.10 -5.79
C ALA A 61 -4.91 -0.99 -4.88
N ILE A 62 -3.66 -1.14 -4.42
CA ILE A 62 -2.96 -0.11 -3.65
C ILE A 62 -1.61 0.29 -4.24
N VAL A 63 -1.23 1.54 -4.01
CA VAL A 63 0.02 2.14 -4.49
C VAL A 63 0.73 2.88 -3.34
N PRO A 64 1.39 2.16 -2.42
CA PRO A 64 2.16 2.81 -1.35
C PRO A 64 3.48 3.39 -1.89
N ILE A 65 3.74 4.66 -1.59
CA ILE A 65 4.93 5.39 -2.05
C ILE A 65 5.82 5.76 -0.87
N CYS A 66 7.08 5.31 -0.88
CA CYS A 66 8.07 5.49 0.18
C CYS A 66 7.54 5.13 1.58
N GLY A 67 6.60 4.17 1.64
CA GLY A 67 5.99 3.68 2.87
C GLY A 67 6.63 2.40 3.39
N TRP A 68 6.22 1.98 4.58
CA TRP A 68 6.67 0.74 5.20
C TRP A 68 5.48 -0.03 5.78
N LEU A 69 5.65 -1.34 5.98
CA LEU A 69 4.75 -2.19 6.75
C LEU A 69 5.55 -2.72 7.95
N ILE A 70 4.95 -2.74 9.14
CA ILE A 70 5.66 -3.08 10.39
C ILE A 70 5.79 -4.60 10.52
N ASP A 71 4.68 -5.34 10.37
CA ASP A 71 4.69 -6.80 10.40
C ASP A 71 4.57 -7.35 8.97
N VAL A 72 5.57 -8.11 8.53
CA VAL A 72 5.57 -8.76 7.21
C VAL A 72 4.51 -9.87 7.08
N ASN A 73 4.02 -10.43 8.19
CA ASN A 73 2.95 -11.43 8.15
C ASN A 73 1.62 -10.82 7.74
N ASP A 74 1.40 -9.53 8.04
CA ASP A 74 0.19 -8.82 7.65
C ASP A 74 0.07 -8.69 6.12
N ALA A 75 1.19 -8.70 5.39
CA ALA A 75 1.20 -8.68 3.94
C ALA A 75 0.43 -9.88 3.33
N ARG A 76 0.28 -10.99 4.06
CA ARG A 76 -0.53 -12.14 3.60
C ARG A 76 -2.00 -11.80 3.43
N ARG A 77 -2.52 -10.82 4.18
CA ARG A 77 -3.92 -10.36 4.03
C ARG A 77 -4.15 -9.67 2.68
N LEU A 78 -3.08 -9.28 2.00
CA LEU A 78 -3.13 -8.58 0.71
C LEU A 78 -2.75 -9.49 -0.47
N ALA A 79 -2.68 -10.81 -0.27
CA ALA A 79 -2.15 -11.75 -1.27
C ALA A 79 -2.92 -11.71 -2.61
N ASP A 80 -4.23 -11.49 -2.57
CA ASP A 80 -5.07 -11.42 -3.76
C ASP A 80 -5.21 -10.00 -4.33
N MET A 81 -4.74 -8.98 -3.59
CA MET A 81 -4.84 -7.58 -4.00
C MET A 81 -3.64 -7.16 -4.84
N PRO A 82 -3.83 -6.56 -6.02
CA PRO A 82 -2.75 -5.94 -6.77
C PRO A 82 -2.07 -4.82 -5.97
N VAL A 83 -0.74 -4.90 -5.81
CA VAL A 83 0.05 -3.89 -5.07
C VAL A 83 1.23 -3.38 -5.88
N TRP A 84 1.31 -2.06 -6.07
CA TRP A 84 2.43 -1.39 -6.75
C TRP A 84 3.20 -0.51 -5.77
N VAL A 85 4.37 -0.98 -5.33
CA VAL A 85 5.20 -0.29 -4.34
C VAL A 85 6.23 0.58 -5.04
N PHE A 86 6.31 1.85 -4.66
CA PHE A 86 7.35 2.77 -5.12
C PHE A 86 8.26 3.13 -3.94
N LEU A 87 9.55 2.81 -4.02
CA LEU A 87 10.55 3.13 -2.99
C LEU A 87 11.64 3.97 -3.61
N CYS A 88 11.85 5.21 -3.15
CA CYS A 88 12.93 6.05 -3.65
C CYS A 88 14.08 6.15 -2.65
N SER A 89 15.28 5.88 -3.16
CA SER A 89 16.55 6.23 -2.54
C SER A 89 17.18 7.39 -3.32
N ALA A 90 18.17 8.06 -2.73
CA ALA A 90 18.88 9.20 -3.34
C ALA A 90 19.51 8.91 -4.72
N ARG A 91 19.57 7.65 -5.15
CA ARG A 91 20.15 7.21 -6.44
C ARG A 91 19.23 6.34 -7.31
N SER A 92 18.04 5.98 -6.85
CA SER A 92 17.15 5.08 -7.60
C SER A 92 15.76 4.99 -6.98
N CYS A 93 14.72 4.89 -7.83
CA CYS A 93 13.42 4.43 -7.40
C CYS A 93 13.23 2.95 -7.80
N LEU A 94 12.86 2.12 -6.83
CA LEU A 94 12.50 0.73 -7.04
C LEU A 94 10.98 0.63 -7.14
N ILE A 95 10.50 -0.11 -8.14
CA ILE A 95 9.09 -0.44 -8.31
C ILE A 95 8.96 -1.94 -8.11
N SER A 96 8.15 -2.34 -7.13
CA SER A 96 7.78 -3.74 -6.91
C SER A 96 6.29 -3.90 -7.18
N VAL A 97 5.96 -4.69 -8.20
CA VAL A 97 4.59 -5.15 -8.42
C VAL A 97 4.47 -6.51 -7.76
N LEU A 98 3.64 -6.63 -6.74
CA LEU A 98 3.33 -7.92 -6.14
C LEU A 98 2.21 -8.57 -6.96
N PRO A 99 2.44 -9.75 -7.58
CA PRO A 99 1.40 -10.44 -8.32
C PRO A 99 0.35 -11.01 -7.36
N ASN A 100 -0.91 -11.01 -7.81
CA ASN A 100 -1.99 -11.80 -7.22
C ASN A 100 -1.69 -13.28 -7.55
N GLU A 101 -1.39 -14.10 -6.53
CA GLU A 101 -0.95 -15.50 -6.68
C GLU A 101 -2.05 -16.48 -7.16
N SER A 102 -3.17 -15.99 -7.71
CA SER A 102 -4.14 -16.84 -8.42
C SER A 102 -3.79 -17.11 -9.90
N ARG A 103 -2.78 -16.43 -10.47
CA ARG A 103 -2.31 -16.68 -11.84
C ARG A 103 -0.79 -16.72 -11.93
N THR A 104 -0.28 -17.91 -12.18
CA THR A 104 1.10 -18.30 -12.56
C THR A 104 2.04 -18.54 -11.38
N GLY A 105 2.52 -19.79 -11.31
CA GLY A 105 3.40 -20.26 -10.25
C GLY A 105 4.75 -19.56 -10.22
N GLN A 106 5.27 -19.42 -9.00
CA GLN A 106 6.69 -19.27 -8.64
C GLN A 106 7.58 -18.57 -9.68
N ASP A 107 7.54 -17.23 -9.69
CA ASP A 107 8.73 -16.44 -9.96
C ASP A 107 8.79 -15.29 -8.93
N ASN A 108 9.68 -15.45 -7.94
CA ASN A 108 9.76 -14.58 -6.78
C ASN A 108 10.79 -13.47 -6.98
N ASN A 109 10.94 -12.91 -8.20
CA ASN A 109 12.03 -11.96 -8.44
C ASN A 109 11.87 -10.96 -9.60
N LYS A 110 10.68 -10.39 -9.79
CA LYS A 110 10.52 -9.23 -10.70
C LYS A 110 10.60 -7.89 -9.96
N VAL A 111 11.80 -7.55 -9.50
CA VAL A 111 12.16 -6.16 -9.20
C VAL A 111 12.46 -5.47 -10.52
N GLY A 112 11.50 -4.73 -11.07
CA GLY A 112 11.72 -3.92 -12.27
C GLY A 112 12.53 -2.67 -11.92
N ARG A 113 13.82 -2.61 -12.27
CA ARG A 113 14.54 -1.33 -12.35
C ARG A 113 14.14 -0.63 -13.63
N LEU A 114 13.63 0.60 -13.51
CA LEU A 114 13.50 1.49 -14.67
C LEU A 114 14.92 1.83 -15.19
N PRO A 115 15.21 1.62 -16.49
CA PRO A 115 16.44 2.13 -17.08
C PRO A 115 16.30 3.65 -17.23
N GLY A 116 17.12 4.46 -16.55
CA GLY A 116 17.26 5.87 -16.93
C GLY A 116 17.68 6.92 -15.89
N CYS A 117 17.77 6.63 -14.58
CA CYS A 117 18.18 7.66 -13.62
C CYS A 117 19.59 7.39 -13.08
N LEU A 118 20.61 7.74 -13.86
CA LEU A 118 21.98 8.05 -13.42
C LEU A 118 22.74 8.70 -14.59
N GLN A 119 22.83 10.03 -14.55
CA GLN A 119 24.01 10.79 -14.98
C GLN A 119 24.42 11.68 -13.81
#